data_AF-A0A2E1M3X5-F1
#
_entry.id   AF-A0A2E1M3X5-F1
#
_cell.length_a   1.000
_cell.length_b   1.000
_cell.length_c   1.000
_cell.angle_alpha   90.00
_cell.angle_beta   90.00
_cell.angle_gamma   90.00
#
_symmetry.space_group_name_H-M   'P 1'
#
loop_
_entity.id
_entity.type
_entity.pdbx_description
1 polymer ?
#
loop_
_entity_poly.entity_id
_entity_poly.type
_entity_poly.pdbx_seq_one_letter_code
_entity_poly.pdbx_strand_id
1 'polypeptide(L)'
;MTYQVQNSSGRDQIWVPDMTLFSDTGVISKAGVGVPGRVNESIRALQGNPLLETQDEIIGDLRQGQEYARDGLAVWPVQNDRANEVSIFIAGLSGETAREFHPVTGEAIILRKSLHLKFMVDGDLEGRLATPAALMASEWVIR
;
A
#
# COMPACT_ATOMS: atom_id res chain seq x y z
N MET A 1 5.54 -6.11 -0.29
CA MET A 1 6.10 -4.90 0.33
C MET A 1 5.88 -5.00 1.84
N THR A 2 6.94 -4.84 2.63
CA THR A 2 6.82 -4.65 4.07
C THR A 2 6.79 -3.15 4.38
N TYR A 3 6.07 -2.75 5.42
CA TYR A 3 6.00 -1.36 5.87
C TYR A 3 5.84 -1.30 7.39
N GLN A 4 6.13 -0.15 7.97
CA GLN A 4 5.81 0.15 9.36
C GLN A 4 4.84 1.32 9.38
N VAL A 5 3.77 1.21 10.17
CA VAL A 5 2.80 2.29 10.38
C VAL A 5 2.87 2.78 11.82
N GLN A 6 2.94 4.09 12.00
CA GLN A 6 2.95 4.74 13.31
C GLN A 6 1.84 5.78 13.40
N ASN A 7 1.27 5.96 14.59
CA ASN A 7 0.28 6.99 14.84
C ASN A 7 0.89 8.18 15.58
N SER A 8 0.99 9.30 14.88
CA SER A 8 1.45 10.60 15.41
C SER A 8 0.31 11.62 15.55
N SER A 9 -0.95 11.19 15.53
CA SER A 9 -2.13 12.08 15.50
C SER A 9 -2.53 12.69 16.84
N GLY A 10 -1.88 12.33 17.95
CA GLY A 10 -2.21 12.81 19.30
C GLY A 10 -3.46 12.15 19.93
N ARG A 11 -4.05 11.15 19.27
CA ARG A 11 -5.10 10.27 19.82
C ARG A 11 -5.00 8.88 19.20
N ASP A 12 -5.55 7.86 19.84
CA ASP A 12 -5.65 6.52 19.24
C ASP A 12 -6.54 6.55 17.99
N GLN A 13 -6.20 5.72 17.01
CA GLN A 13 -6.88 5.67 15.71
C GLN A 13 -7.18 4.22 15.34
N ILE A 14 -8.20 4.01 14.51
CA ILE A 14 -8.39 2.73 13.84
C ILE A 14 -7.64 2.79 12.52
N TRP A 15 -6.70 1.87 12.33
CA TRP A 15 -5.97 1.68 11.11
C TRP A 15 -6.68 0.67 10.21
N VAL A 16 -7.01 1.10 8.99
CA VAL A 16 -7.56 0.25 7.93
C VAL A 16 -6.77 0.58 6.65
N PRO A 17 -5.76 -0.24 6.29
CA PRO A 17 -4.95 0.04 5.12
C PRO A 17 -5.75 -0.12 3.82
N ASP A 18 -5.75 0.91 2.97
CA ASP A 18 -6.17 0.79 1.57
C ASP A 18 -4.96 1.11 0.68
N MET A 19 -4.35 0.04 0.15
CA MET A 19 -3.16 0.12 -0.67
C MET A 19 -3.45 -0.39 -2.07
N THR A 20 -3.46 0.51 -3.05
CA THR A 20 -3.76 0.19 -4.45
C THR A 20 -2.51 0.36 -5.31
N LEU A 21 -2.15 -0.69 -6.05
CA LEU A 21 -1.09 -0.70 -7.05
C LEU A 21 -1.66 -0.37 -8.42
N PHE A 22 -0.97 0.51 -9.14
CA PHE A 22 -1.14 0.83 -10.55
C PHE A 22 0.15 0.49 -11.28
N SER A 23 0.09 -0.17 -12.43
CA SER A 23 1.27 -0.37 -13.30
C SER A 23 1.17 0.48 -14.56
N ASP A 24 2.30 0.77 -15.18
CA ASP A 24 2.40 1.30 -16.56
C ASP A 24 1.69 0.46 -17.62
N THR A 25 1.48 -0.85 -17.37
CA THR A 25 0.70 -1.74 -18.25
C THR A 25 -0.83 -1.63 -18.09
N GLY A 26 -1.31 -0.74 -17.22
CA GLY A 26 -2.74 -0.54 -16.97
C GLY A 26 -3.37 -1.48 -15.93
N VAL A 27 -2.58 -2.36 -15.29
CA VAL A 27 -3.05 -3.18 -14.16
C VAL A 27 -3.37 -2.29 -12.96
N ILE A 28 -4.52 -2.55 -12.33
CA ILE A 28 -4.93 -1.97 -11.05
C ILE A 28 -5.23 -3.12 -10.10
N SER A 29 -4.57 -3.16 -8.94
CA SER A 29 -4.79 -4.21 -7.94
C SER A 29 -4.75 -3.66 -6.52
N LYS A 30 -5.69 -4.09 -5.67
CA LYS A 30 -5.64 -3.84 -4.23
C LYS A 30 -4.78 -4.87 -3.51
N ALA A 31 -4.13 -4.46 -2.42
CA ALA A 31 -3.33 -5.36 -1.60
C ALA A 31 -4.23 -6.45 -0.99
N GLY A 32 -3.71 -7.68 -0.90
CA GLY A 32 -4.40 -8.85 -0.33
C GLY A 32 -5.45 -9.48 -1.26
N VAL A 33 -6.03 -8.73 -2.20
CA VAL A 33 -7.03 -9.27 -3.14
C VAL A 33 -6.40 -10.30 -4.07
N GLY A 34 -6.95 -11.52 -4.07
CA GLY A 34 -6.46 -12.62 -4.89
C GLY A 34 -5.15 -13.25 -4.40
N VAL A 35 -4.69 -12.91 -3.19
CA VAL A 35 -3.49 -13.49 -2.57
C VAL A 35 -3.88 -14.69 -1.70
N PRO A 36 -3.44 -15.92 -2.03
CA PRO A 36 -3.71 -17.08 -1.19
C PRO A 36 -3.03 -16.97 0.17
N GLY A 37 -3.68 -17.42 1.26
CA GLY A 37 -3.12 -17.37 2.62
C GLY A 37 -1.72 -18.00 2.74
N ARG A 38 -1.48 -19.14 2.06
CA ARG A 38 -0.17 -19.81 2.01
C ARG A 38 0.97 -18.91 1.50
N VAL A 39 0.67 -17.94 0.63
CA VAL A 39 1.66 -16.98 0.10
C VAL A 39 2.08 -16.02 1.20
N ASN A 40 1.13 -15.50 1.97
CA ASN A 40 1.43 -14.64 3.13
C ASN A 40 2.25 -15.38 4.18
N GLU A 41 1.90 -16.63 4.49
CA GLU A 41 2.67 -17.49 5.40
C GLU A 41 4.10 -17.71 4.90
N SER A 42 4.27 -18.03 3.61
CA SER A 42 5.59 -18.24 3.00
C SER A 42 6.44 -16.98 3.04
N ILE A 43 5.86 -15.81 2.71
CA ILE A 43 6.58 -14.53 2.76
C ILE A 43 6.98 -14.20 4.20
N ARG A 44 6.09 -14.37 5.20
CA ARG A 44 6.44 -14.13 6.61
C ARG A 44 7.55 -15.04 7.09
N ALA A 45 7.51 -16.33 6.75
CA ALA A 45 8.57 -17.27 7.09
C ALA A 45 9.93 -16.85 6.50
N LEU A 46 9.95 -16.31 5.27
CA LEU A 46 11.16 -15.78 4.63
C LEU A 46 11.66 -14.48 5.28
N GLN A 47 10.75 -13.60 5.73
CA GLN A 47 11.12 -12.33 6.36
C GLN A 47 11.66 -12.51 7.78
N GLY A 48 11.30 -13.60 8.47
CA GLY A 48 11.78 -13.89 9.83
C GLY A 48 11.26 -12.92 10.90
N ASN A 49 10.33 -12.03 10.56
CA ASN A 49 9.70 -11.11 11.51
C ASN A 49 8.36 -11.69 12.00
N PRO A 50 8.25 -12.15 13.27
CA PRO A 50 7.01 -12.70 13.81
C PRO A 50 5.93 -11.64 14.06
N LEU A 51 6.28 -10.35 14.06
CA LEU A 51 5.35 -9.23 14.25
C LEU A 51 4.78 -8.71 12.92
N LEU A 52 5.15 -9.33 11.80
CA LEU A 52 4.70 -8.89 10.48
C LEU A 52 3.26 -9.33 10.22
N GLU A 53 2.34 -8.38 10.21
CA GLU A 53 0.91 -8.60 10.07
C GLU A 53 0.46 -8.51 8.61
N THR A 54 -0.47 -9.37 8.20
CA THR A 54 -1.08 -9.32 6.86
C THR A 54 -2.12 -8.20 6.76
N GLN A 55 -2.61 -7.97 5.54
CA GLN A 55 -3.63 -6.96 5.24
C GLN A 55 -4.86 -7.04 6.16
N ASP A 56 -5.29 -8.24 6.54
CA ASP A 56 -6.46 -8.43 7.40
C ASP A 56 -6.12 -8.34 8.89
N GLU A 57 -4.97 -8.88 9.30
CA GLU A 57 -4.52 -8.90 10.71
C GLU A 57 -4.17 -7.48 11.21
N ILE A 58 -3.60 -6.65 10.33
CA ILE A 58 -3.17 -5.30 10.72
C ILE A 58 -4.35 -4.33 10.94
N ILE A 59 -5.57 -4.71 10.53
CA ILE A 59 -6.77 -3.89 10.75
C ILE A 59 -7.05 -3.80 12.24
N GLY A 60 -7.27 -2.58 12.74
CA GLY A 60 -7.70 -2.36 14.12
C GLY A 60 -6.99 -1.18 14.77
N ASP A 61 -6.97 -1.19 16.09
CA ASP A 61 -6.43 -0.06 16.87
C ASP A 61 -4.93 0.15 16.60
N LEU A 62 -4.57 1.41 16.43
CA LEU A 62 -3.21 1.90 16.30
C LEU A 62 -2.99 2.97 17.37
N ARG A 63 -2.30 2.59 18.44
CA ARG A 63 -2.01 3.47 19.57
C ARG A 63 -0.96 4.49 19.19
N GLN A 64 -0.98 5.62 19.89
CA GLN A 64 -0.03 6.70 19.67
C GLN A 64 1.39 6.32 20.09
N GLY A 65 2.39 6.80 19.35
CA GLY A 65 3.80 6.63 19.67
C GLY A 65 4.50 5.62 18.76
N GLN A 66 5.82 5.75 18.66
CA GLN A 66 6.65 4.89 17.80
C GLN A 66 6.75 3.46 18.38
N GLU A 67 6.69 3.33 19.70
CA GLU A 67 6.74 2.06 20.41
C GLU A 67 5.51 1.16 20.17
N TYR A 68 4.42 1.73 19.66
CA TYR A 68 3.22 1.02 19.24
C TYR A 68 3.08 0.94 17.72
N ALA A 69 4.15 1.24 16.98
CA ALA A 69 4.16 1.05 15.54
C ALA A 69 3.92 -0.42 15.20
N ARG A 70 3.19 -0.65 14.11
CA ARG A 70 2.83 -1.99 13.64
C ARG A 70 3.53 -2.26 12.31
N ASP A 71 4.06 -3.46 12.15
CA ASP A 71 4.71 -3.90 10.92
C ASP A 71 3.70 -4.63 10.04
N GLY A 72 3.55 -4.17 8.81
CA GLY A 72 2.58 -4.69 7.87
C GLY A 72 3.19 -5.30 6.61
N LEU A 73 2.48 -6.27 6.06
CA LEU A 73 2.76 -6.94 4.80
C LEU A 73 1.64 -6.67 3.80
N ALA A 74 1.97 -5.92 2.76
CA ALA A 74 1.11 -5.71 1.59
C ALA A 74 1.63 -6.55 0.41
N VAL A 75 0.73 -7.36 -0.16
CA VAL A 75 1.02 -8.28 -1.27
C VAL A 75 0.03 -8.04 -2.39
N TRP A 76 0.53 -8.03 -3.63
CA TRP A 76 -0.27 -7.97 -4.85
C TRP A 76 0.11 -9.14 -5.74
N PRO A 77 -0.85 -9.85 -6.35
CA PRO A 77 -0.53 -10.83 -7.37
C PRO A 77 0.04 -10.13 -8.61
N VAL A 78 1.08 -10.71 -9.21
CA VAL A 78 1.59 -10.24 -10.51
C VAL A 78 0.57 -10.63 -11.57
N GLN A 79 -0.08 -9.63 -12.18
CA GLN A 79 -1.04 -9.83 -13.27
C GLN A 79 -0.42 -9.59 -14.65
N ASN A 80 0.64 -8.77 -14.69
CA ASN A 80 1.44 -8.51 -15.88
C ASN A 80 2.89 -8.32 -15.45
N ASP A 81 3.77 -9.18 -15.96
CA ASP A 81 5.19 -9.23 -15.61
C ASP A 81 6.06 -8.25 -16.41
N ARG A 82 5.50 -7.62 -17.46
CA ARG A 82 6.21 -6.65 -18.32
C ARG A 82 6.18 -5.22 -17.79
N ALA A 83 5.60 -5.00 -16.62
CA ALA A 83 5.55 -3.68 -16.01
C ALA A 83 6.94 -3.21 -15.59
N ASN A 84 7.34 -2.01 -16.04
CA ASN A 84 8.62 -1.38 -15.70
C ASN A 84 8.48 -0.31 -14.61
N GLU A 85 7.25 0.11 -14.35
CA GLU A 85 6.91 1.09 -13.34
C GLU A 85 5.65 0.65 -12.59
N VAL A 86 5.68 0.80 -11.27
CA VAL A 86 4.48 0.62 -10.43
C VAL A 86 4.33 1.79 -9.47
N SER A 87 3.11 2.28 -9.35
CA SER A 87 2.68 3.29 -8.38
C SER A 87 1.82 2.63 -7.32
N ILE A 88 2.17 2.82 -6.06
CA ILE A 88 1.38 2.38 -4.90
C ILE A 88 0.77 3.61 -4.26
N PHE A 89 -0.55 3.61 -4.09
CA PHE A 89 -1.28 4.64 -3.37
C PHE A 89 -1.77 4.08 -2.06
N ILE A 90 -1.41 4.75 -0.97
CA ILE A 90 -1.76 4.36 0.40
C ILE A 90 -2.70 5.43 0.97
N ALA A 91 -3.96 5.07 1.15
CA ALA A 91 -4.95 5.92 1.79
C ALA A 91 -5.05 5.63 3.30
N GLY A 92 -5.69 6.54 4.04
CA GLY A 92 -5.91 6.40 5.48
C GLY A 92 -4.76 6.90 6.36
N LEU A 93 -3.63 7.30 5.78
CA LEU A 93 -2.50 7.89 6.52
C LEU A 93 -2.74 9.34 6.95
N SER A 94 -3.72 10.00 6.32
CA SER A 94 -4.14 11.36 6.64
C SER A 94 -5.66 11.44 6.65
N GLY A 95 -6.20 12.25 7.57
CA GLY A 95 -7.63 12.59 7.61
C GLY A 95 -8.02 13.75 6.68
N GLU A 96 -7.06 14.30 5.93
CA GLU A 96 -7.28 15.41 5.02
C GLU A 96 -8.08 14.97 3.79
N THR A 97 -9.14 15.73 3.49
CA THR A 97 -10.04 15.46 2.37
C THR A 97 -10.30 16.74 1.58
N ALA A 98 -10.51 16.61 0.28
CA ALA A 98 -11.00 17.69 -0.57
C ALA A 98 -12.38 17.32 -1.11
N ARG A 99 -13.28 18.30 -1.16
CA ARG A 99 -14.58 18.15 -1.82
C ARG A 99 -14.48 18.75 -3.21
N GLU A 100 -14.67 17.92 -4.21
CA GLU A 100 -14.66 18.31 -5.61
C GLU A 100 -16.01 17.97 -6.27
N PHE A 101 -16.23 18.47 -7.48
CA PHE A 101 -17.42 18.14 -8.27
C PHE A 101 -17.01 17.31 -9.49
N HIS A 102 -17.66 16.17 -9.68
CA HIS A 102 -17.39 15.30 -10.82
C HIS A 102 -17.67 16.07 -12.13
N PRO A 103 -16.71 16.14 -13.07
CA PRO A 103 -16.77 17.07 -14.20
C PRO A 103 -17.91 16.78 -15.19
N VAL A 104 -18.45 15.56 -15.17
CA VAL A 104 -19.54 15.15 -16.06
C VAL A 104 -20.91 15.20 -15.37
N THR A 105 -20.99 14.74 -14.12
CA THR A 105 -22.28 14.60 -13.41
C THR A 105 -22.59 15.79 -12.52
N GLY A 106 -21.60 16.61 -12.17
CA GLY A 106 -21.74 17.70 -11.21
C GLY A 106 -21.95 17.25 -9.77
N GLU A 107 -21.86 15.95 -9.49
CA GLU A 107 -22.04 15.40 -8.16
C GLU A 107 -20.81 15.68 -7.29
N ALA A 108 -21.05 15.96 -6.01
CA ALA A 108 -19.97 16.16 -5.04
C ALA A 108 -19.26 14.82 -4.77
N ILE A 109 -17.95 14.80 -4.98
CA ILE A 109 -17.07 13.69 -4.65
C ILE A 109 -16.10 14.10 -3.55
N ILE A 110 -15.77 13.16 -2.66
CA ILE A 110 -14.81 13.37 -1.58
C ILE A 110 -13.51 12.67 -1.99
N LEU A 111 -12.48 13.47 -2.23
CA LEU A 111 -11.13 13.00 -2.48
C LEU A 111 -10.38 12.93 -1.14
N ARG A 112 -9.51 11.94 -1.00
CA ARG A 112 -8.74 11.70 0.22
C ARG A 112 -7.26 11.86 -0.05
N LYS A 113 -6.56 12.47 0.90
CA LYS A 113 -5.11 12.56 0.83
C LYS A 113 -4.48 11.18 0.98
N SER A 114 -3.70 10.80 -0.03
CA SER A 114 -3.06 9.51 -0.13
C SER A 114 -1.56 9.69 -0.34
N LEU A 115 -0.75 8.80 0.21
CA LEU A 115 0.67 8.74 -0.09
C LEU A 115 0.87 7.98 -1.40
N HIS A 116 1.48 8.63 -2.38
CA HIS A 116 1.88 8.05 -3.66
C HIS A 116 3.36 7.66 -3.58
N LEU A 117 3.63 6.37 -3.77
CA LEU A 117 4.97 5.82 -3.89
C LEU A 117 5.17 5.32 -5.32
N LYS A 118 6.17 5.82 -6.03
CA LYS A 118 6.52 5.39 -7.38
C LYS A 118 7.77 4.54 -7.36
N PHE A 119 7.71 3.35 -7.92
CA PHE A 119 8.82 2.42 -8.01
C PHE A 119 9.17 2.11 -9.46
N MET A 120 10.46 2.09 -9.75
CA MET A 120 10.99 1.40 -10.92
C MET A 120 11.15 -0.08 -10.59
N VAL A 121 10.71 -0.89 -11.53
CA VAL A 121 10.73 -2.34 -11.42
C VAL A 121 11.23 -2.91 -12.74
N ASP A 122 12.05 -3.96 -12.72
CA ASP A 122 12.50 -4.54 -13.98
C ASP A 122 11.33 -5.31 -14.64
N GLY A 123 11.07 -5.03 -15.93
CA GLY A 123 10.02 -5.63 -16.74
C GLY A 123 10.27 -7.09 -17.15
N ASP A 124 11.13 -7.79 -16.40
CA ASP A 124 11.37 -9.22 -16.49
C ASP A 124 11.33 -9.81 -15.07
N LEU A 125 10.37 -10.71 -14.84
CA LEU A 125 10.12 -11.31 -13.53
C LEU A 125 11.31 -12.15 -13.04
N GLU A 126 12.09 -12.76 -13.95
CA GLU A 126 13.25 -13.57 -13.58
C GLU A 126 14.40 -12.69 -13.07
N GLY A 127 14.65 -11.55 -13.69
CA GLY A 127 15.62 -10.55 -13.20
C GLY A 127 15.19 -9.89 -11.88
N ARG A 128 13.88 -9.73 -11.68
CA ARG A 128 13.26 -9.07 -10.51
C ARG A 128 13.51 -9.78 -9.17
N LEU A 129 13.78 -11.09 -9.19
CA LEU A 129 14.06 -11.86 -7.97
C LEU A 129 15.44 -11.55 -7.37
N ALA A 130 16.33 -10.90 -8.12
CA ALA A 130 17.68 -10.56 -7.67
C ALA A 130 17.81 -9.12 -7.15
N THR A 131 16.94 -8.20 -7.58
CA THR A 131 17.09 -6.77 -7.31
C THR A 131 15.81 -6.17 -6.71
N PRO A 132 15.87 -5.55 -5.51
CA PRO A 132 14.73 -4.83 -4.95
C PRO A 132 14.26 -3.69 -5.87
N ALA A 133 12.94 -3.47 -5.92
CA ALA A 133 12.37 -2.33 -6.63
C ALA A 133 12.91 -1.00 -6.09
N ALA A 134 13.30 -0.08 -6.98
CA ALA A 134 13.88 1.20 -6.59
C ALA A 134 12.77 2.25 -6.40
N LEU A 135 12.69 2.87 -5.22
CA LEU A 135 11.77 3.98 -4.96
C LEU A 135 12.27 5.24 -5.69
N MET A 136 11.48 5.74 -6.63
CA MET A 136 11.79 6.94 -7.41
C MET A 136 11.18 8.20 -6.81
N ALA A 137 9.96 8.11 -6.30
CA ALA A 137 9.25 9.25 -5.74
C ALA A 137 8.34 8.83 -4.60
N SER A 138 8.17 9.75 -3.65
CA SER A 138 7.24 9.64 -2.52
C SER A 138 6.60 11.01 -2.31
N GLU A 139 5.31 11.12 -2.59
CA GLU A 139 4.59 12.40 -2.57
C GLU A 139 3.16 12.25 -2.05
N TRP A 140 2.62 13.33 -1.48
CA TRP A 140 1.22 13.37 -1.06
C TRP A 140 0.35 13.89 -2.18
N VAL A 141 -0.75 13.19 -2.46
CA VAL A 141 -1.72 13.57 -3.51
C VAL A 141 -3.14 13.54 -2.97
N ILE A 142 -4.02 14.35 -3.56
CA ILE A 142 -5.47 14.31 -3.33
C ILE A 142 -6.10 13.53 -4.49
N ARG A 143 -6.80 12.43 -4.19
CA ARG A 143 -7.41 11.55 -5.20
C ARG A 143 -8.62 10.79 -4.70
#